data_AF-A0A844TMM9-F1
#
_entry.id   AF-A0A844TMM9-F1
#
_cell.length_a   1.000
_cell.length_b   1.000
_cell.length_c   1.000
_cell.angle_alpha   90.00
_cell.angle_beta   90.00
_cell.angle_gamma   90.00
#
_symmetry.space_group_name_H-M   'P 1'
#
loop_
_entity.id
_entity.type
_entity.pdbx_description
1 polymer ?
#
loop_
_entity_poly.entity_id
_entity_poly.type
_entity_poly.pdbx_seq_one_letter_code
_entity_poly.pdbx_strand_id
1 'polypeptide(L)'
;MIDAQPVIASAGPAELAFVLEAEDARLLTEIGFIAAYQGDVVNADAVFDGLARVRPGRAYPWVGKALARLYVGRADEAAKFLEQQMPKMADEEEANLLQAWWGLTLQVSGHAARARALLEQLVDGSGPGTTLARSLLGLSEGTK
;
A
#
# COMPACT_ATOMS: atom_id res chain seq x y z
N MET A 1 44.18 -17.83 -34.07
CA MET A 1 44.17 -16.35 -33.90
C MET A 1 42.99 -15.84 -34.72
N ILE A 2 41.88 -15.36 -34.17
CA ILE A 2 41.58 -14.80 -32.84
C ILE A 2 40.15 -15.23 -32.48
N ASP A 3 39.97 -15.83 -31.31
CA ASP A 3 38.66 -15.98 -30.65
C ASP A 3 38.22 -14.60 -30.15
N ALA A 4 37.14 -14.07 -30.71
CA ALA A 4 36.48 -12.89 -30.16
C ALA A 4 35.46 -13.37 -29.12
N GLN A 5 35.89 -13.50 -27.86
CA GLN A 5 34.97 -13.61 -26.74
C GLN A 5 34.09 -12.35 -26.67
N PRO A 6 32.77 -12.48 -26.39
CA PRO A 6 31.96 -11.31 -26.11
C PRO A 6 32.42 -10.73 -24.76
N VAL A 7 32.78 -9.44 -24.80
CA VAL A 7 33.05 -8.62 -23.63
C VAL A 7 31.75 -8.49 -22.86
N ILE A 8 31.49 -9.40 -21.92
CA ILE A 8 30.54 -9.14 -20.84
C ILE A 8 31.20 -8.09 -19.96
N ALA A 9 31.02 -6.84 -20.35
CA ALA A 9 31.42 -5.70 -19.55
C ALA A 9 30.78 -5.85 -18.17
N SER A 10 31.63 -5.78 -17.15
CA SER A 10 31.26 -5.80 -15.75
C SER A 10 30.35 -4.61 -15.43
N ALA A 11 29.03 -4.83 -15.47
CA ALA A 11 28.10 -3.84 -14.98
C ALA A 11 28.28 -3.74 -13.45
N GLY A 12 28.63 -2.55 -12.96
CA GLY A 12 28.82 -2.32 -11.54
C GLY A 12 27.49 -2.34 -10.77
N PRO A 13 27.48 -2.51 -9.44
CA PRO A 13 26.24 -2.49 -8.64
C PRO A 13 25.43 -1.18 -8.76
N ALA A 14 26.06 -0.07 -9.21
CA ALA A 14 25.38 1.19 -9.52
C ALA A 14 24.62 1.18 -10.86
N GLU A 15 25.00 0.34 -11.81
CA GLU A 15 24.27 0.12 -13.08
C GLU A 15 23.01 -0.73 -12.89
N LEU A 16 22.95 -1.48 -11.79
CA LEU A 16 21.76 -2.21 -11.32
C LEU A 16 20.90 -1.37 -10.36
N ALA A 17 21.32 -0.15 -10.01
CA ALA A 17 20.48 0.80 -9.28
C ALA A 17 19.47 1.42 -10.26
N PHE A 18 18.56 0.58 -10.76
CA PHE A 18 17.39 1.02 -11.51
C PHE A 18 16.54 1.84 -10.55
N VAL A 19 16.69 3.16 -10.60
CA VAL A 19 15.68 4.06 -10.06
C VAL A 19 14.44 3.77 -10.89
N LEU A 20 13.48 3.01 -10.33
CA LEU A 20 12.21 2.78 -11.01
C LEU A 20 11.62 4.16 -11.30
N GLU A 21 11.45 4.46 -12.59
CA GLU A 21 10.80 5.68 -13.01
C GLU A 21 9.37 5.72 -12.44
N ALA A 22 8.75 6.90 -12.43
CA ALA A 22 7.38 7.04 -11.92
C ALA A 22 6.40 6.07 -12.61
N GLU A 23 6.62 5.77 -13.88
CA GLU A 23 5.80 4.82 -14.64
C GLU A 23 6.04 3.36 -14.23
N ASP A 24 7.29 2.96 -13.97
CA ASP A 24 7.57 1.58 -13.54
C ASP A 24 7.00 1.29 -12.16
N ALA A 25 7.07 2.25 -11.24
CA ALA A 25 6.42 2.15 -9.95
C ALA A 25 4.89 2.06 -10.09
N ARG A 26 4.31 2.78 -11.06
CA ARG A 26 2.87 2.71 -11.38
C ARG A 26 2.47 1.34 -11.89
N LEU A 27 3.20 0.80 -12.87
CA LEU A 27 2.95 -0.53 -13.44
C LEU A 27 3.10 -1.64 -12.38
N LEU A 28 4.17 -1.60 -11.58
CA LEU A 28 4.36 -2.53 -10.47
C LEU A 28 3.23 -2.42 -9.44
N THR A 29 2.72 -1.22 -9.18
CA THR A 29 1.57 -1.03 -8.29
C THR A 29 0.32 -1.72 -8.85
N GLU A 30 0.05 -1.59 -10.14
CA GLU A 30 -1.06 -2.28 -10.81
C GLU A 30 -0.91 -3.81 -10.73
N ILE A 31 0.28 -4.34 -11.01
CA ILE A 31 0.58 -5.78 -10.89
C ILE A 31 0.38 -6.27 -9.45
N GLY A 32 0.86 -5.50 -8.46
CA GLY A 32 0.69 -5.82 -7.05
C GLY A 32 -0.78 -5.90 -6.64
N PHE A 33 -1.62 -4.98 -7.13
CA PHE A 33 -3.05 -5.02 -6.86
C PHE A 33 -3.78 -6.16 -7.58
N ILE A 34 -3.33 -6.55 -8.78
CA ILE A 34 -3.85 -7.76 -9.46
C ILE A 34 -3.56 -9.02 -8.63
N ALA A 35 -2.32 -9.17 -8.14
CA ALA A 35 -1.96 -10.28 -7.26
C ALA A 35 -2.78 -10.26 -5.95
N ALA A 36 -2.95 -9.08 -5.33
CA ALA A 36 -3.75 -8.92 -4.13
C ALA A 36 -5.22 -9.34 -4.35
N TYR A 37 -5.84 -8.92 -5.46
CA TYR A 37 -7.21 -9.28 -5.80
C TYR A 37 -7.40 -10.80 -5.98
N GLN A 38 -6.39 -11.50 -6.49
CA GLN A 38 -6.40 -12.95 -6.61
C GLN A 38 -6.19 -13.68 -5.27
N GLY A 39 -5.97 -12.94 -4.18
CA GLY A 39 -5.57 -13.51 -2.90
C GLY A 39 -4.16 -14.11 -2.91
N ASP A 40 -3.34 -13.78 -3.91
CA ASP A 40 -1.96 -14.21 -4.01
C ASP A 40 -1.07 -13.36 -3.09
N VAL A 41 -1.13 -13.68 -1.80
CA VAL A 41 -0.41 -12.96 -0.75
C VAL A 41 1.09 -12.98 -0.99
N VAL A 42 1.64 -14.06 -1.55
CA VAL A 42 3.09 -14.21 -1.76
C VAL A 42 3.57 -13.23 -2.82
N ASN A 43 2.92 -13.19 -3.98
CA ASN A 43 3.32 -12.29 -5.06
C ASN A 43 2.96 -10.83 -4.75
N ALA A 44 1.84 -10.57 -4.09
CA ALA A 44 1.49 -9.23 -3.61
C ALA A 44 2.57 -8.70 -2.64
N ASP A 45 2.97 -9.51 -1.65
CA ASP A 45 4.00 -9.11 -0.68
C ASP A 45 5.34 -8.82 -1.37
N ALA A 46 5.77 -9.66 -2.32
CA ALA A 46 7.02 -9.46 -3.04
C ALA A 46 7.04 -8.13 -3.82
N VAL A 47 5.97 -7.84 -4.56
CA VAL A 47 5.85 -6.61 -5.35
C VAL A 47 5.82 -5.38 -4.44
N PHE A 48 4.99 -5.39 -3.40
CA PHE A 48 4.85 -4.25 -2.50
C PHE A 48 6.06 -4.03 -1.59
N ASP A 49 6.80 -5.08 -1.22
CA ASP A 49 8.08 -4.92 -0.52
C ASP A 49 9.12 -4.23 -1.42
N GLY A 50 9.13 -4.53 -2.72
CA GLY A 50 9.96 -3.81 -3.69
C GLY A 50 9.57 -2.33 -3.78
N LEU A 51 8.27 -2.05 -3.94
CA LEU A 51 7.74 -0.69 -4.02
C LEU A 51 8.00 0.13 -2.75
N ALA A 52 7.90 -0.48 -1.58
CA ALA A 52 8.19 0.16 -0.30
C ALA A 52 9.68 0.52 -0.14
N ARG A 53 10.59 -0.25 -0.74
CA ARG A 53 12.04 0.07 -0.74
C ARG A 53 12.36 1.23 -1.67
N VAL A 54 11.73 1.27 -2.84
CA VAL A 54 11.98 2.30 -3.85
C VAL A 54 11.31 3.62 -3.49
N ARG A 55 10.09 3.56 -2.95
CA ARG A 55 9.32 4.74 -2.52
C ARG A 55 8.98 4.61 -1.03
N PRO A 56 9.95 4.85 -0.14
CA PRO A 56 9.73 4.74 1.29
C PRO A 56 8.65 5.72 1.77
N GLY A 57 7.91 5.30 2.78
CA GLY A 57 6.90 6.11 3.47
C GLY A 57 5.60 6.38 2.74
N ARG A 58 5.37 5.73 1.60
CA ARG A 58 4.07 5.72 0.93
C ARG A 58 3.14 4.68 1.56
N ALA A 59 1.85 4.98 1.63
CA ALA A 59 0.84 4.09 2.21
C ALA A 59 0.50 2.91 1.29
N TYR A 60 0.44 3.15 -0.02
CA TYR A 60 -0.09 2.19 -1.00
C TYR A 60 0.56 0.79 -0.97
N PRO A 61 1.89 0.61 -0.71
CA PRO A 61 2.44 -0.73 -0.63
C PRO A 61 1.88 -1.53 0.54
N TRP A 62 1.69 -0.89 1.69
CA TRP A 62 1.14 -1.52 2.88
C TRP A 62 -0.36 -1.80 2.72
N VAL A 63 -1.09 -0.89 2.07
CA VAL A 63 -2.51 -1.10 1.71
C VAL A 63 -2.67 -2.31 0.81
N GLY A 64 -1.87 -2.43 -0.24
CA GLY A 64 -1.92 -3.58 -1.15
C GLY A 64 -1.66 -4.92 -0.47
N LYS A 65 -0.67 -4.98 0.44
CA LYS A 65 -0.40 -6.16 1.28
C LYS A 65 -1.57 -6.50 2.22
N ALA A 66 -2.24 -5.50 2.77
CA ALA A 66 -3.42 -5.70 3.61
C ALA A 66 -4.63 -6.20 2.79
N LEU A 67 -4.84 -5.66 1.59
CA LEU A 67 -5.90 -6.12 0.68
C LEU A 67 -5.72 -7.59 0.31
N ALA A 68 -4.50 -8.03 -0.02
CA ALA A 68 -4.23 -9.43 -0.33
C ALA A 68 -4.68 -10.38 0.81
N ARG A 69 -4.44 -9.96 2.06
CA ARG A 69 -4.88 -10.68 3.27
C ARG A 69 -6.40 -10.65 3.45
N LEU A 70 -7.04 -9.53 3.15
CA LEU A 70 -8.51 -9.43 3.18
C LEU A 70 -9.16 -10.38 2.17
N TYR A 71 -8.64 -10.47 0.96
CA TYR A 71 -9.19 -11.35 -0.09
C TYR A 71 -9.12 -12.84 0.24
N VAL A 72 -8.21 -13.24 1.14
CA VAL A 72 -8.14 -14.62 1.67
C VAL A 72 -8.78 -14.78 3.06
N GLY A 73 -9.61 -13.81 3.48
CA GLY A 73 -10.39 -13.88 4.73
C GLY A 73 -9.59 -13.60 6.01
N ARG A 74 -8.36 -13.07 5.89
CA ARG A 74 -7.47 -12.81 7.04
C ARG A 74 -7.57 -11.35 7.51
N ALA A 75 -8.78 -10.92 7.83
CA ALA A 75 -9.06 -9.51 8.16
C ALA A 75 -8.36 -9.03 9.44
N ASP A 76 -8.33 -9.85 10.50
CA ASP A 76 -7.62 -9.50 11.75
C ASP A 76 -6.10 -9.35 11.55
N GLU A 77 -5.52 -10.19 10.70
CA GLU A 77 -4.11 -10.10 10.34
C GLU A 77 -3.83 -8.79 9.59
N ALA A 78 -4.68 -8.46 8.60
CA ALA A 78 -4.58 -7.23 7.84
C ALA A 78 -4.66 -5.98 8.73
N ALA A 79 -5.60 -5.95 9.68
CA ALA A 79 -5.76 -4.82 10.60
C ALA A 79 -4.54 -4.62 11.50
N LYS A 80 -4.03 -5.70 12.12
CA LYS A 80 -2.80 -5.64 12.93
C LYS A 80 -1.59 -5.23 12.10
N PHE A 81 -1.52 -5.70 10.85
CA PHE A 81 -0.43 -5.37 9.95
C PHE A 81 -0.38 -3.88 9.63
N LEU A 82 -1.51 -3.26 9.27
CA LEU A 82 -1.58 -1.83 8.95
C LEU A 82 -1.22 -0.93 10.14
N GLU A 83 -1.71 -1.27 11.33
CA GLU A 83 -1.35 -0.58 12.59
C GLU A 83 0.17 -0.48 12.76
N GLN A 84 0.89 -1.58 12.51
CA GLN A 84 2.34 -1.65 12.63
C GLN A 84 3.09 -0.84 11.58
N GLN A 85 2.45 -0.48 10.45
CA GLN A 85 3.10 0.30 9.39
C GLN A 85 2.95 1.81 9.58
N MET A 86 2.08 2.27 10.49
CA MET A 86 1.84 3.70 10.73
C MET A 86 3.12 4.52 10.97
N PRO A 87 4.09 4.06 11.79
CA PRO A 87 5.31 4.84 12.04
C PRO A 87 6.25 4.97 10.83
N LYS A 88 5.96 4.27 9.73
CA LYS A 88 6.78 4.29 8.51
C LYS A 88 6.37 5.37 7.53
N MET A 89 5.23 6.05 7.75
CA MET A 89 4.67 7.00 6.79
C MET A 89 5.51 8.27 6.71
N ALA A 90 5.69 8.78 5.49
CA ALA A 90 6.59 9.91 5.23
C ALA A 90 6.04 11.22 5.81
N ASP A 91 4.72 11.36 5.81
CA ASP A 91 4.01 12.55 6.24
C ASP A 91 2.62 12.20 6.79
N GLU A 92 1.92 13.23 7.28
CA GLU A 92 0.59 13.12 7.83
C GLU A 92 -0.47 12.71 6.79
N GLU A 93 -0.30 13.07 5.52
CA GLU A 93 -1.26 12.70 4.47
C GLU A 93 -1.22 11.19 4.19
N GLU A 94 -0.02 10.61 4.08
CA GLU A 94 0.19 9.17 3.94
C GLU A 94 -0.25 8.42 5.20
N ALA A 95 0.00 8.96 6.40
CA ALA A 95 -0.49 8.40 7.66
C ALA A 95 -2.01 8.39 7.75
N ASN A 96 -2.66 9.50 7.39
CA ASN A 96 -4.12 9.61 7.39
C ASN A 96 -4.75 8.67 6.35
N LEU A 97 -4.12 8.51 5.18
CA LEU A 97 -4.56 7.54 4.18
C LEU A 97 -4.45 6.11 4.72
N LEU A 98 -3.31 5.74 5.31
CA LEU A 98 -3.13 4.42 5.91
C LEU A 98 -4.12 4.16 7.07
N GLN A 99 -4.40 5.18 7.90
CA GLN A 99 -5.38 5.12 8.99
C GLN A 99 -6.80 4.90 8.48
N ALA A 100 -7.19 5.54 7.38
CA ALA A 100 -8.50 5.33 6.78
C ALA A 100 -8.66 3.88 6.26
N TRP A 101 -7.63 3.34 5.60
CA TRP A 101 -7.61 1.94 5.19
C TRP A 101 -7.62 0.99 6.38
N TRP A 102 -6.89 1.32 7.46
CA TRP A 102 -6.95 0.54 8.69
C TRP A 102 -8.36 0.53 9.29
N GLY A 103 -9.06 1.67 9.31
CA GLY A 103 -10.47 1.76 9.68
C GLY A 103 -11.35 0.82 8.87
N LEU A 104 -11.21 0.78 7.55
CA LEU A 104 -11.92 -0.19 6.70
C LEU A 104 -11.61 -1.64 7.09
N THR A 105 -10.34 -1.99 7.31
CA THR A 105 -9.96 -3.36 7.70
C THR A 105 -10.54 -3.75 9.08
N LEU A 106 -10.66 -2.78 9.99
CA LEU A 106 -11.32 -2.97 11.28
C LEU A 106 -12.83 -3.16 11.13
N GLN A 107 -13.50 -2.48 10.18
CA GLN A 107 -14.90 -2.75 9.87
C GLN A 107 -15.08 -4.17 9.34
N VAL A 108 -14.25 -4.60 8.38
CA VAL A 108 -14.32 -5.95 7.79
C VAL A 108 -14.02 -7.05 8.81
N SER A 109 -13.15 -6.79 9.79
CA SER A 109 -12.85 -7.73 10.89
C SER A 109 -13.84 -7.69 12.05
N GLY A 110 -14.93 -6.91 11.96
CA GLY A 110 -15.97 -6.85 13.00
C GLY A 110 -15.68 -5.89 14.16
N HIS A 111 -14.60 -5.12 14.09
CA HIS A 111 -14.20 -4.13 15.10
C HIS A 111 -14.78 -2.73 14.82
N ALA A 112 -16.08 -2.66 14.54
CA ALA A 112 -16.75 -1.46 14.03
C ALA A 112 -16.60 -0.23 14.96
N ALA A 113 -16.64 -0.41 16.29
CA ALA A 113 -16.47 0.69 17.24
C ALA A 113 -15.07 1.31 17.17
N ARG A 114 -14.02 0.48 17.10
CA ARG A 114 -12.63 0.93 16.96
C ARG A 114 -12.41 1.59 15.61
N ALA A 115 -12.94 0.99 14.54
CA ALA A 115 -12.90 1.57 13.21
C ALA A 115 -13.50 2.97 13.20
N ARG A 116 -14.71 3.12 13.76
CA ARG A 116 -15.41 4.41 13.83
C ARG A 116 -14.58 5.47 14.55
N ALA A 117 -14.05 5.15 15.73
CA ALA A 117 -13.23 6.09 16.50
C ALA A 117 -11.98 6.56 15.75
N LEU A 118 -11.34 5.67 14.96
CA LEU A 118 -10.20 6.02 14.12
C LEU A 118 -10.59 6.89 12.93
N LEU A 119 -11.71 6.59 12.27
CA LEU A 119 -12.19 7.34 11.11
C LEU A 119 -12.68 8.74 11.51
N GLU A 120 -13.30 8.87 12.69
CA GLU A 120 -13.75 10.16 13.25
C GLU A 120 -12.60 11.14 13.50
N GLN A 121 -11.36 10.66 13.72
CA GLN A 121 -10.20 11.53 13.86
C GLN A 121 -9.80 12.21 12.54
N LEU A 122 -10.23 11.66 11.40
CA LEU A 122 -9.84 12.14 10.08
C LEU A 122 -10.87 13.10 9.47
N VAL A 123 -12.09 13.22 10.02
CA VAL A 123 -13.23 13.86 9.33
C VAL A 123 -13.08 15.37 9.14
N ASP A 124 -12.29 16.03 9.97
CA ASP A 124 -12.05 17.49 9.90
C ASP A 124 -10.83 17.84 9.04
N GLY A 125 -10.10 16.84 8.56
CA GLY A 125 -8.91 17.01 7.73
C GLY A 125 -9.22 17.31 6.25
N SER A 126 -8.16 17.21 5.45
CA SER A 126 -8.19 17.27 3.99
C SER A 126 -7.50 16.04 3.38
N GLY A 127 -7.54 15.94 2.05
CA GLY A 127 -6.83 14.89 1.32
C GLY A 127 -7.55 13.53 1.27
N PRO A 128 -6.90 12.53 0.64
CA PRO A 128 -7.53 11.25 0.31
C PRO A 128 -7.99 10.44 1.53
N GLY A 129 -7.21 10.42 2.62
CA GLY A 129 -7.57 9.71 3.85
C GLY A 129 -8.85 10.23 4.49
N THR A 130 -8.99 11.56 4.56
CA THR A 130 -10.20 12.24 5.04
C THR A 130 -11.41 11.92 4.16
N THR A 131 -11.25 12.00 2.83
CA THR A 131 -12.33 11.66 1.88
C THR A 131 -12.80 10.22 2.05
N LEU A 132 -11.86 9.27 2.17
CA LEU A 132 -12.17 7.87 2.43
C LEU A 132 -12.88 7.71 3.79
N ALA A 133 -12.40 8.35 4.84
CA ALA A 133 -13.02 8.27 6.16
C ALA A 133 -14.46 8.78 6.19
N ARG A 134 -14.74 9.93 5.55
CA ARG A 134 -16.10 10.43 5.41
C ARG A 134 -16.99 9.45 4.65
N SER A 135 -16.50 8.86 3.56
CA SER A 135 -17.24 7.83 2.82
C SER A 135 -17.57 6.61 3.69
N LEU A 136 -16.59 6.09 4.43
CA LEU A 136 -16.74 4.93 5.32
C LEU A 136 -17.65 5.19 6.53
N LEU A 137 -17.83 6.46 6.91
CA LEU A 137 -18.75 6.91 7.95
C LEU A 137 -20.14 7.29 7.42
N GLY A 138 -20.37 7.25 6.10
CA GLY A 138 -21.62 7.68 5.48
C GLY A 138 -21.84 9.19 5.49
N LEU A 139 -20.76 9.98 5.58
CA LEU A 139 -20.77 11.45 5.65
C LEU A 139 -20.49 12.12 4.29
N SER A 140 -20.45 11.36 3.18
CA SER A 140 -20.24 11.94 1.85
C SER A 140 -21.36 12.93 1.54
N GLU A 141 -20.99 14.16 1.14
CA GLU A 141 -21.95 15.15 0.69
C GLU A 141 -22.85 14.53 -0.38
N GLY A 142 -24.16 14.57 -0.16
CA GLY A 142 -25.12 14.15 -1.15
C GLY A 142 -24.82 14.89 -2.45
N THR A 143 -24.47 14.13 -3.50
CA THR A 143 -24.41 14.66 -4.85
C THR A 143 -25.76 15.30 -5.15
N LYS A 144 -25.79 16.63 -5.18
CA LYS A 144 -26.86 17.37 -5.85
C LYS A 144 -26.56 17.47 -7.33
#